data_AF-A0A7W0HJW0-F1
#
_entry.id   AF-A0A7W0HJW0-F1
#
_cell.length_a   1.000
_cell.length_b   1.000
_cell.length_c   1.000
_cell.angle_alpha   90.00
_cell.angle_beta   90.00
_cell.angle_gamma   90.00
#
_symmetry.space_group_name_H-M   'P 1'
#
loop_
_entity.id
_entity.type
_entity.pdbx_description
1 polymer ?
#
loop_
_entity_poly.entity_id
_entity_poly.type
_entity_poly.pdbx_seq_one_letter_code
_entity_poly.pdbx_strand_id
1 'polypeptide(L)'
;MSLRSWICWILVLLLPAAAAAGTWQDVDQMIGPNDSAAVFAPDFRVLYAKNADRMQIPASTLKVLTALCAMKRLGPDFRFKTRFYLNDKNDLIIKGFGDPLLISEQVAEIAKILTDRIARVRHLILDDTWADAGIGIPGAKKRSLQPYDAPAGALCVNFNTVAAERRNNTWVSAEPQTPLLPLAKKRLSQIQPKSGRILLSSANQDNLIYAGQLFAHFLAKNGLGPTGKIRMEEAVPDCHRLIYQHRSPFSLTEVISRIMTYSNNFMTNQLVLALGADASGPPATLEKGVAVMNHYAENQLGISPEIVEGSGLSRKNRISAHMFGPVLHGFAPYYDLLTEKHGIFYKTGTLTGIQTRVGFVSHQGQLYGFAVLINTPGKAADPVTKAIAAKIRKKK
;
A
#
# COMPACT_ATOMS: atom_id res chain seq x y z
N MET A 1 27.74 44.76 72.47
CA MET A 1 28.20 43.59 71.69
C MET A 1 27.04 43.08 70.84
N SER A 2 27.20 43.17 69.52
CA SER A 2 26.26 42.68 68.51
C SER A 2 26.42 41.18 68.29
N LEU A 3 25.37 40.51 67.82
CA LEU A 3 25.51 39.54 66.74
C LEU A 3 24.20 39.43 65.94
N ARG A 4 24.25 39.88 64.68
CA ARG A 4 23.25 39.65 63.63
C ARG A 4 23.67 38.40 62.83
N SER A 5 22.73 37.56 62.43
CA SER A 5 22.88 36.57 61.33
C SER A 5 21.51 36.49 60.65
N TRP A 6 21.27 37.25 59.57
CA TRP A 6 21.57 36.96 58.15
C TRP A 6 20.96 35.64 57.65
N ILE A 7 19.72 35.75 57.15
CA ILE A 7 19.02 34.73 56.37
C ILE A 7 19.45 34.91 54.90
N CYS A 8 20.14 33.91 54.34
CA CYS A 8 20.46 33.86 52.92
C CYS A 8 19.24 33.39 52.11
N TRP A 9 18.69 34.26 51.27
CA TRP A 9 17.77 33.88 50.21
C TRP A 9 18.57 33.46 48.98
N ILE A 10 18.50 32.19 48.61
CA ILE A 10 19.01 31.70 47.32
C ILE A 10 17.94 32.02 46.26
N LEU A 11 18.17 33.06 45.48
CA LEU A 11 17.42 33.34 44.27
C LEU A 11 17.90 32.39 43.16
N VAL A 12 17.10 31.36 42.86
CA VAL A 12 17.25 30.56 41.65
C VAL A 12 16.70 31.39 40.48
N LEU A 13 17.59 32.06 39.75
CA LEU A 13 17.26 32.69 38.48
C LEU A 13 17.07 31.60 37.42
N LEU A 14 15.82 31.24 37.17
CA LEU A 14 15.42 30.51 35.96
C LEU A 14 15.60 31.43 34.75
N LEU A 15 16.77 31.36 34.11
CA LEU A 15 16.95 31.94 32.78
C LEU A 15 16.15 31.10 31.78
N PRO A 16 15.22 31.68 31.00
CA PRO A 16 14.65 30.96 29.89
C PRO A 16 15.76 30.77 28.86
N ALA A 17 16.11 29.51 28.57
CA ALA A 17 16.91 29.17 27.41
C ALA A 17 16.07 29.47 26.16
N ALA A 18 16.01 30.74 25.76
CA ALA A 18 15.53 31.16 24.45
C ALA A 18 16.58 30.75 23.42
N ALA A 19 16.60 29.46 23.07
CA ALA A 19 17.22 29.02 21.85
C ALA A 19 16.52 29.75 20.71
N ALA A 20 17.29 30.49 19.90
CA ALA A 20 16.82 31.22 18.74
C ALA A 20 16.23 30.26 17.69
N ALA A 21 14.99 29.82 17.91
CA ALA A 21 14.18 29.16 16.90
C ALA A 21 13.69 30.26 15.96
N GLY A 22 14.24 30.30 14.73
CA GLY A 22 13.67 31.13 13.68
C GLY A 22 12.16 30.89 13.60
N THR A 23 11.37 31.97 13.61
CA THR A 23 9.92 31.88 13.74
C THR A 23 9.32 31.08 12.57
N TRP A 24 8.38 30.18 12.87
CA TRP A 24 7.63 29.41 11.88
C TRP A 24 6.47 30.21 11.24
N GLN A 25 6.46 31.53 11.40
CA GLN A 25 5.35 32.42 11.05
C GLN A 25 4.90 32.28 9.58
N ASP A 26 5.83 32.13 8.64
CA ASP A 26 5.51 31.91 7.23
C ASP A 26 4.74 30.59 7.01
N VAL A 27 5.12 29.52 7.72
CA VAL A 27 4.42 28.23 7.67
C VAL A 27 3.07 28.35 8.38
N ASP A 28 3.03 29.05 9.51
CA ASP A 28 1.83 29.28 10.33
C ASP A 28 0.71 29.92 9.52
N GLN A 29 0.99 31.01 8.80
CA GLN A 29 0.02 31.71 7.96
C GLN A 29 -0.55 30.84 6.83
N MET A 30 0.16 29.78 6.43
CA MET A 30 -0.27 28.85 5.39
C MET A 30 -1.15 27.71 5.92
N ILE A 31 -1.33 27.54 7.23
CA ILE A 31 -2.18 26.49 7.81
C ILE A 31 -3.51 27.10 8.27
N GLY A 32 -4.60 26.69 7.62
CA GLY A 32 -5.95 27.17 7.93
C GLY A 32 -6.56 26.41 9.11
N PRO A 33 -7.76 26.82 9.57
CA PRO A 33 -8.42 26.18 10.70
C PRO A 33 -8.72 24.69 10.48
N ASN A 34 -8.92 24.27 9.22
CA ASN A 34 -9.20 22.88 8.84
C ASN A 34 -7.97 22.07 8.41
N ASP A 35 -6.78 22.66 8.50
CA ASP A 35 -5.52 22.04 8.13
C ASP A 35 -4.67 21.79 9.38
N SER A 36 -3.67 20.92 9.28
CA SER A 36 -2.65 20.77 10.32
C SER A 36 -1.27 20.58 9.73
N ALA A 37 -0.26 20.88 10.55
CA ALA A 37 1.12 20.53 10.23
C ALA A 37 1.92 20.26 11.51
N ALA A 38 2.87 19.34 11.41
CA ALA A 38 3.88 19.06 12.42
C ALA A 38 5.25 18.89 11.75
N VAL A 39 6.31 19.34 12.42
CA VAL A 39 7.70 19.15 12.03
C VAL A 39 8.45 18.58 13.21
N PHE A 40 9.27 17.56 12.96
CA PHE A 40 10.01 16.80 13.95
C PHE A 40 11.51 16.94 13.66
N ALA A 41 12.33 17.08 14.71
CA ALA A 41 13.78 17.05 14.56
C ALA A 41 14.27 15.61 14.33
N PRO A 42 15.58 15.38 14.11
CA PRO A 42 16.13 14.03 13.90
C PRO A 42 15.96 13.08 15.10
N ASP A 43 15.89 13.64 16.32
CA ASP A 43 15.55 12.92 17.56
C ASP A 43 14.03 12.80 17.78
N PHE A 44 13.22 13.23 16.78
CA PHE A 44 11.77 13.24 16.75
C PHE A 44 11.07 14.17 17.76
N ARG A 45 11.80 15.07 18.42
CA ARG A 45 11.15 16.16 19.17
C ARG A 45 10.42 17.11 18.24
N VAL A 46 9.27 17.63 18.69
CA VAL A 46 8.46 18.57 17.90
C VAL A 46 9.21 19.91 17.77
N LEU A 47 9.45 20.34 16.53
CA LEU A 47 10.02 21.64 16.19
C LEU A 47 8.95 22.69 15.85
N TYR A 48 7.82 22.23 15.35
CA TYR A 48 6.66 23.04 14.99
C TYR A 48 5.41 22.17 15.01
N ALA A 49 4.31 22.72 15.50
CA ALA A 49 3.01 22.10 15.47
C ALA A 49 1.93 23.18 15.33
N LYS A 50 0.99 22.97 14.41
CA LYS A 50 -0.23 23.76 14.28
C LYS A 50 -1.41 22.83 14.01
N ASN A 51 -2.42 22.90 14.88
CA ASN A 51 -3.58 22.00 14.89
C ASN A 51 -3.18 20.51 14.86
N ALA A 52 -2.00 20.17 15.37
CA ALA A 52 -1.34 18.91 15.07
C ALA A 52 -2.05 17.68 15.65
N ASP A 53 -2.86 17.86 16.70
CA ASP A 53 -3.65 16.80 17.32
C ASP A 53 -5.04 16.62 16.68
N ARG A 54 -5.41 17.46 15.70
CA ARG A 54 -6.69 17.34 15.00
C ARG A 54 -6.72 16.06 14.17
N MET A 55 -7.72 15.21 14.42
CA MET A 55 -7.99 14.03 13.62
C MET A 55 -8.48 14.43 12.23
N GLN A 56 -7.72 14.08 11.19
CA GLN A 56 -7.98 14.48 9.81
C GLN A 56 -7.88 13.31 8.83
N ILE A 57 -8.43 13.48 7.63
CA ILE A 57 -8.34 12.46 6.58
C ILE A 57 -6.91 12.47 6.00
N PRO A 58 -6.15 11.37 6.11
CA PRO A 58 -4.77 11.32 5.63
C PRO A 58 -4.64 11.20 4.11
N ALA A 59 -5.69 10.73 3.42
CA ALA A 59 -5.58 10.19 2.07
C ALA A 59 -4.42 9.15 1.99
N SER A 60 -3.74 9.04 0.84
CA SER A 60 -2.67 8.05 0.63
C SER A 60 -1.39 8.23 1.48
N THR A 61 -1.29 9.24 2.35
CA THR A 61 -0.18 9.29 3.33
C THR A 61 -0.30 8.22 4.41
N LEU A 62 -1.51 7.65 4.62
CA LEU A 62 -1.73 6.51 5.51
C LEU A 62 -0.86 5.30 5.12
N LYS A 63 -0.50 5.17 3.84
CA LYS A 63 0.37 4.10 3.33
C LYS A 63 1.72 4.04 4.04
N VAL A 64 2.22 5.14 4.62
CA VAL A 64 3.46 5.15 5.41
C VAL A 64 3.30 4.29 6.67
N LEU A 65 2.18 4.42 7.39
CA LEU A 65 1.87 3.57 8.54
C LEU A 65 1.66 2.11 8.12
N THR A 66 0.90 1.88 7.04
CA THR A 66 0.67 0.52 6.51
C THR A 66 1.96 -0.18 6.12
N ALA A 67 2.86 0.53 5.42
CA ALA A 67 4.16 0.02 5.02
C ALA A 67 5.07 -0.22 6.23
N LEU A 68 5.09 0.68 7.21
CA LEU A 68 5.85 0.47 8.45
C LEU A 68 5.40 -0.81 9.17
N CYS A 69 4.09 -0.97 9.35
CA CYS A 69 3.51 -2.15 9.98
C CYS A 69 3.90 -3.44 9.22
N ALA A 70 3.82 -3.43 7.89
CA ALA A 70 4.25 -4.54 7.04
C ALA A 70 5.75 -4.85 7.18
N MET A 71 6.62 -3.83 7.13
CA MET A 71 8.06 -4.00 7.28
C MET A 71 8.43 -4.59 8.64
N LYS A 72 7.77 -4.16 9.73
CA LYS A 72 8.06 -4.64 11.08
C LYS A 72 7.49 -6.02 11.36
N ARG A 73 6.35 -6.37 10.77
CA ARG A 73 5.71 -7.68 11.00
C ARG A 73 6.21 -8.78 10.07
N LEU A 74 6.22 -8.54 8.75
CA LEU A 74 6.56 -9.54 7.75
C LEU A 74 8.07 -9.59 7.47
N GLY A 75 8.76 -8.47 7.67
CA GLY A 75 10.18 -8.30 7.37
C GLY A 75 10.46 -7.81 5.94
N PRO A 76 11.56 -7.06 5.72
CA PRO A 76 11.87 -6.43 4.43
C PRO A 76 12.10 -7.44 3.30
N ASP A 77 12.59 -8.63 3.63
CA ASP A 77 12.87 -9.72 2.68
C ASP A 77 11.69 -10.64 2.43
N PHE A 78 10.51 -10.35 3.01
CA PHE A 78 9.31 -11.13 2.76
C PHE A 78 9.00 -11.17 1.27
N ARG A 79 8.67 -12.37 0.79
CA ARG A 79 8.30 -12.63 -0.60
C ARG A 79 6.96 -13.34 -0.63
N PHE A 80 6.03 -12.77 -1.38
CA PHE A 80 4.76 -13.41 -1.65
C PHE A 80 4.96 -14.76 -2.34
N LYS A 81 3.99 -15.65 -2.21
CA LYS A 81 4.04 -17.00 -2.78
C LYS A 81 2.80 -17.33 -3.58
N THR A 82 2.93 -18.25 -4.52
CA THR A 82 1.81 -18.92 -5.21
C THR A 82 2.17 -20.39 -5.32
N ARG A 83 1.24 -21.28 -4.96
CA ARG A 83 1.51 -22.72 -4.93
C ARG A 83 0.76 -23.45 -6.03
N PHE A 84 1.43 -24.45 -6.59
CA PHE A 84 0.93 -25.25 -7.70
C PHE A 84 0.91 -26.70 -7.27
N TYR A 85 -0.27 -27.30 -7.27
CA TYR A 85 -0.48 -28.69 -6.89
C TYR A 85 -1.02 -29.48 -8.09
N LEU A 86 -0.77 -30.79 -8.10
CA LEU A 86 -1.35 -31.70 -9.07
C LEU A 86 -2.04 -32.84 -8.34
N ASN A 87 -3.27 -33.13 -8.72
CA ASN A 87 -3.99 -34.30 -8.23
C ASN A 87 -3.81 -35.53 -9.16
N ASP A 88 -4.30 -36.69 -8.74
CA ASP A 88 -4.18 -37.95 -9.48
C ASP A 88 -4.90 -37.93 -10.85
N LYS A 89 -5.83 -36.99 -11.03
CA LYS A 89 -6.56 -36.79 -12.30
C LYS A 89 -5.84 -35.85 -13.26
N ASN A 90 -4.64 -35.38 -12.90
CA ASN A 90 -3.87 -34.36 -13.61
C ASN A 90 -4.57 -32.99 -13.67
N ASP A 91 -5.40 -32.66 -12.69
CA ASP A 91 -5.88 -31.29 -12.54
C ASP A 91 -4.79 -30.47 -11.83
N LEU A 92 -4.41 -29.33 -12.41
CA LEU A 92 -3.43 -28.41 -11.86
C LEU A 92 -4.17 -27.38 -11.00
N ILE A 93 -3.89 -27.37 -9.71
CA ILE A 93 -4.46 -26.43 -8.76
C ILE A 93 -3.50 -25.27 -8.53
N ILE A 94 -4.00 -24.04 -8.64
CA ILE A 94 -3.26 -22.80 -8.48
C ILE A 94 -3.81 -22.08 -7.25
N LYS A 95 -3.03 -22.10 -6.16
CA LYS A 95 -3.38 -21.46 -4.90
C LYS A 95 -2.69 -20.11 -4.76
N GLY A 96 -3.50 -19.05 -4.76
CA GLY A 96 -3.04 -17.68 -4.55
C GLY A 96 -2.84 -17.34 -3.08
N PHE A 97 -1.87 -16.48 -2.78
CA PHE A 97 -1.63 -15.94 -1.43
C PHE A 97 -1.51 -14.40 -1.44
N GLY A 98 -2.21 -13.75 -2.37
CA GLY A 98 -2.33 -12.29 -2.41
C GLY A 98 -1.12 -11.56 -2.99
N ASP A 99 -0.30 -12.20 -3.83
CA ASP A 99 0.86 -11.54 -4.45
C ASP A 99 0.42 -10.27 -5.22
N PRO A 100 0.85 -9.06 -4.80
CA PRO A 100 0.46 -7.82 -5.44
C PRO A 100 1.13 -7.58 -6.80
N LEU A 101 2.16 -8.39 -7.13
CA LEU A 101 3.00 -8.27 -8.31
C LEU A 101 3.05 -9.58 -9.14
N LEU A 102 2.03 -10.44 -9.02
CA LEU A 102 1.84 -11.55 -9.95
C LEU A 102 1.36 -11.00 -11.31
N ILE A 103 2.32 -10.56 -12.12
CA ILE A 103 2.10 -9.97 -13.45
C ILE A 103 2.27 -11.00 -14.57
N SER A 104 1.84 -10.67 -15.78
CA SER A 104 1.90 -11.55 -16.97
C SER A 104 3.26 -12.19 -17.18
N GLU A 105 4.34 -11.43 -16.99
CA GLU A 105 5.72 -11.90 -17.12
C GLU A 105 6.03 -13.00 -16.11
N GLN A 106 5.58 -12.85 -14.85
CA GLN A 106 5.75 -13.89 -13.83
C GLN A 106 4.94 -15.14 -14.18
N VAL A 107 3.70 -14.95 -14.65
CA VAL A 107 2.85 -16.08 -15.06
C VAL A 107 3.49 -16.84 -16.23
N ALA A 108 4.13 -16.13 -17.18
CA ALA A 108 4.87 -16.75 -18.28
C ALA A 108 6.06 -17.58 -17.79
N GLU A 109 6.87 -17.05 -16.87
CA GLU A 109 8.01 -17.76 -16.28
C GLU A 109 7.56 -18.98 -15.45
N ILE A 110 6.51 -18.81 -14.64
CA ILE A 110 5.91 -19.92 -13.88
C ILE A 110 5.44 -21.02 -14.83
N ALA A 111 4.74 -20.67 -15.91
CA ALA A 111 4.23 -21.64 -16.87
C ALA A 111 5.37 -22.47 -17.50
N LYS A 112 6.49 -21.82 -17.85
CA LYS A 112 7.70 -22.50 -18.34
C LYS A 112 8.29 -23.45 -17.31
N ILE A 113 8.39 -23.04 -16.04
CA ILE A 113 8.89 -23.93 -14.97
C ILE A 113 7.98 -25.15 -14.76
N LEU A 114 6.66 -24.98 -14.93
CA LEU A 114 5.70 -26.06 -14.76
C LEU A 114 5.77 -27.10 -15.89
N THR A 115 6.16 -26.72 -17.11
CA THR A 115 6.30 -27.68 -18.23
C THR A 115 7.41 -28.69 -18.00
N ASP A 116 8.46 -28.32 -17.26
CA ASP A 116 9.54 -29.24 -16.89
C ASP A 116 9.15 -30.22 -15.78
N ARG A 117 7.98 -30.01 -15.14
CA ARG A 117 7.56 -30.74 -13.92
C ARG A 117 6.27 -31.53 -14.09
N ILE A 118 5.49 -31.24 -15.14
CA ILE A 118 4.15 -31.77 -15.37
C ILE A 118 4.03 -32.23 -16.81
N ALA A 119 3.66 -33.50 -17.01
CA ALA A 119 3.49 -34.07 -18.35
C ALA A 119 2.15 -33.71 -19.01
N ARG A 120 1.08 -33.56 -18.22
CA ARG A 120 -0.27 -33.26 -18.73
C ARG A 120 -1.07 -32.46 -17.72
N VAL A 121 -1.91 -31.55 -18.22
CA VAL A 121 -2.90 -30.83 -17.42
C VAL A 121 -4.29 -31.06 -18.02
N ARG A 122 -5.23 -31.53 -17.19
CA ARG A 122 -6.64 -31.71 -17.56
C ARG A 122 -7.43 -30.45 -17.26
N HIS A 123 -7.70 -30.16 -15.99
CA HIS A 123 -8.36 -28.92 -15.57
C HIS A 123 -7.37 -27.95 -14.91
N LEU A 124 -7.66 -26.66 -15.00
CA LEU A 124 -7.10 -25.68 -14.07
C LEU A 124 -8.10 -25.46 -12.95
N ILE A 125 -7.65 -25.63 -11.72
CA ILE A 125 -8.44 -25.37 -10.54
C ILE A 125 -7.85 -24.17 -9.82
N LEU A 126 -8.67 -23.18 -9.51
CA LEU A 126 -8.25 -21.94 -8.86
C LEU A 126 -8.67 -22.01 -7.40
N ASP A 127 -7.68 -21.92 -6.51
CA ASP A 127 -7.88 -21.89 -5.07
C ASP A 127 -7.59 -20.47 -4.56
N ASP A 128 -8.66 -19.76 -4.20
CA ASP A 128 -8.62 -18.42 -3.65
C ASP A 128 -8.95 -18.36 -2.14
N THR A 129 -9.02 -19.51 -1.48
CA THR A 129 -9.42 -19.69 -0.07
C THR A 129 -8.50 -19.03 0.94
N TRP A 130 -7.32 -18.56 0.50
CA TRP A 130 -6.43 -17.78 1.34
C TRP A 130 -7.05 -16.44 1.75
N ALA A 131 -7.95 -15.87 0.95
CA ALA A 131 -8.66 -14.63 1.24
C ALA A 131 -10.17 -14.86 1.20
N ASP A 132 -10.91 -14.06 1.96
CA ASP A 132 -12.37 -14.09 1.91
C ASP A 132 -12.90 -13.62 0.54
N ALA A 133 -14.07 -14.11 0.17
CA ALA A 133 -14.70 -13.73 -1.10
C ALA A 133 -15.29 -12.32 -1.00
N GLY A 134 -15.12 -11.51 -2.04
CA GLY A 134 -15.83 -10.23 -2.15
C GLY A 134 -15.40 -9.16 -1.15
N ILE A 135 -14.11 -9.08 -0.82
CA ILE A 135 -13.54 -8.09 0.11
C ILE A 135 -13.86 -6.66 -0.36
N GLY A 136 -14.76 -6.00 0.37
CA GLY A 136 -15.11 -4.60 0.15
C GLY A 136 -14.08 -3.65 0.77
N ILE A 137 -13.54 -2.73 -0.03
CA ILE A 137 -12.66 -1.66 0.47
C ILE A 137 -13.50 -0.40 0.71
N PRO A 138 -13.64 0.09 1.96
CA PRO A 138 -14.32 1.35 2.24
C PRO A 138 -13.77 2.51 1.40
N GLY A 139 -14.66 3.28 0.77
CA GLY A 139 -14.29 4.38 -0.13
C GLY A 139 -14.13 3.96 -1.60
N ALA A 140 -13.95 2.68 -1.91
CA ALA A 140 -13.94 2.20 -3.28
C ALA A 140 -15.35 2.19 -3.89
N LYS A 141 -15.45 2.52 -5.18
CA LYS A 141 -16.74 2.53 -5.89
C LYS A 141 -17.06 1.15 -6.45
N LYS A 142 -18.23 0.60 -6.11
CA LYS A 142 -18.70 -0.73 -6.59
C LYS A 142 -18.73 -0.90 -8.11
N ARG A 143 -18.93 0.19 -8.87
CA ARG A 143 -18.99 0.20 -10.35
C ARG A 143 -17.98 1.18 -10.94
N SER A 144 -16.71 1.01 -10.57
CA SER A 144 -15.62 1.82 -11.09
C SER A 144 -14.95 1.18 -12.30
N LEU A 145 -14.37 2.01 -13.16
CA LEU A 145 -13.37 1.60 -14.14
C LEU A 145 -11.95 2.06 -13.74
N GLN A 146 -11.81 2.61 -12.54
CA GLN A 146 -10.58 3.22 -12.09
C GLN A 146 -9.70 2.18 -11.39
N PRO A 147 -8.43 1.99 -11.80
CA PRO A 147 -7.58 0.92 -11.27
C PRO A 147 -7.38 0.98 -9.75
N TYR A 148 -7.51 2.16 -9.15
CA TYR A 148 -7.41 2.33 -7.70
C TYR A 148 -8.59 1.74 -6.91
N ASP A 149 -9.66 1.32 -7.60
CA ASP A 149 -10.82 0.61 -7.05
C ASP A 149 -10.77 -0.91 -7.36
N ALA A 150 -9.67 -1.42 -7.93
CA ALA A 150 -9.55 -2.84 -8.27
C ALA A 150 -9.64 -3.70 -6.99
N PRO A 151 -10.40 -4.82 -7.05
CA PRO A 151 -10.62 -5.64 -5.87
C PRO A 151 -9.34 -6.40 -5.47
N ALA A 152 -9.11 -6.50 -4.16
CA ALA A 152 -8.06 -7.33 -3.56
C ALA A 152 -8.54 -8.79 -3.42
N GLY A 153 -7.61 -9.73 -3.25
CA GLY A 153 -7.94 -11.15 -3.11
C GLY A 153 -6.73 -12.08 -3.23
N ALA A 154 -6.98 -13.39 -3.13
CA ALA A 154 -5.91 -14.38 -3.07
C ALA A 154 -5.18 -14.59 -4.40
N LEU A 155 -5.92 -14.75 -5.49
CA LEU A 155 -5.33 -14.96 -6.82
C LEU A 155 -5.71 -13.80 -7.74
N CYS A 156 -4.77 -12.87 -7.87
CA CYS A 156 -4.95 -11.65 -8.64
C CYS A 156 -3.77 -11.51 -9.60
N VAL A 157 -4.06 -11.32 -10.89
CA VAL A 157 -3.02 -11.08 -11.90
C VAL A 157 -3.16 -9.69 -12.48
N ASN A 158 -2.03 -9.04 -12.80
CA ASN A 158 -2.01 -7.69 -13.40
C ASN A 158 -2.87 -6.68 -12.63
N PHE A 159 -2.75 -6.70 -11.30
CA PHE A 159 -3.48 -5.81 -10.40
C PHE A 159 -5.01 -5.92 -10.52
N ASN A 160 -5.53 -7.06 -10.98
CA ASN A 160 -6.94 -7.28 -11.34
C ASN A 160 -7.46 -6.27 -12.38
N THR A 161 -6.60 -5.92 -13.33
CA THR A 161 -6.95 -5.02 -14.41
C THR A 161 -6.38 -5.48 -15.74
N VAL A 162 -6.99 -5.01 -16.83
CA VAL A 162 -6.51 -5.27 -18.19
C VAL A 162 -6.48 -3.97 -18.95
N ALA A 163 -5.33 -3.60 -19.50
CA ALA A 163 -5.21 -2.46 -20.39
C ALA A 163 -5.49 -2.87 -21.83
N ALA A 164 -6.40 -2.18 -22.48
CA ALA A 164 -6.74 -2.42 -23.87
C ALA A 164 -6.90 -1.11 -24.63
N GLU A 165 -6.70 -1.18 -25.93
CA GLU A 165 -6.87 -0.07 -26.84
C GLU A 165 -7.56 -0.51 -28.13
N ARG A 166 -8.14 0.46 -28.85
CA ARG A 166 -8.73 0.21 -30.16
C ARG A 166 -7.67 0.39 -31.24
N ARG A 167 -7.45 -0.65 -32.04
CA ARG A 167 -6.73 -0.57 -33.32
C ARG A 167 -7.65 -1.06 -34.42
N ASN A 168 -7.86 -0.25 -35.46
CA ASN A 168 -8.74 -0.57 -36.60
C ASN A 168 -10.12 -1.09 -36.15
N ASN A 169 -10.79 -0.34 -35.27
CA ASN A 169 -12.07 -0.72 -34.65
C ASN A 169 -12.09 -2.05 -33.90
N THR A 170 -10.95 -2.67 -33.60
CA THR A 170 -10.85 -3.91 -32.82
C THR A 170 -10.13 -3.68 -31.51
N TRP A 171 -10.58 -4.33 -30.44
CA TRP A 171 -9.87 -4.30 -29.16
C TRP A 171 -8.61 -5.15 -29.24
N VAL A 172 -7.47 -4.56 -28.88
CA VAL A 172 -6.19 -5.25 -28.69
C VAL A 172 -5.66 -4.95 -27.29
N SER A 173 -4.73 -5.77 -26.80
CA SER A 173 -4.02 -5.45 -25.57
C SER A 173 -3.18 -4.19 -25.76
N ALA A 174 -3.14 -3.32 -24.74
CA ALA A 174 -2.24 -2.18 -24.70
C ALA A 174 -0.88 -2.52 -24.03
N GLU A 175 -0.70 -3.77 -23.62
CA GLU A 175 0.49 -4.28 -22.94
C GLU A 175 1.05 -5.46 -23.76
N PRO A 176 2.26 -5.34 -24.37
CA PRO A 176 2.84 -6.39 -25.20
C PRO A 176 2.99 -7.75 -24.49
N GLN A 177 3.26 -7.73 -23.20
CA GLN A 177 3.39 -8.92 -22.35
C GLN A 177 2.05 -9.59 -22.01
N THR A 178 0.93 -8.87 -22.11
CA THR A 178 -0.38 -9.33 -21.63
C THR A 178 -1.26 -9.64 -22.83
N PRO A 179 -1.63 -10.92 -23.08
CA PRO A 179 -2.56 -11.25 -24.15
C PRO A 179 -3.96 -10.70 -23.85
N LEU A 180 -4.70 -10.32 -24.90
CA LEU A 180 -6.11 -9.97 -24.75
C LEU A 180 -6.97 -11.26 -24.70
N LEU A 181 -7.26 -11.71 -23.47
CA LEU A 181 -7.95 -12.98 -23.19
C LEU A 181 -9.48 -12.91 -23.39
N PRO A 182 -10.18 -14.07 -23.57
CA PRO A 182 -11.61 -14.11 -23.85
C PRO A 182 -12.48 -13.34 -22.86
N LEU A 183 -12.19 -13.41 -21.56
CA LEU A 183 -12.96 -12.67 -20.55
C LEU A 183 -12.79 -11.16 -20.72
N ALA A 184 -11.57 -10.68 -20.96
CA ALA A 184 -11.31 -9.27 -21.20
C ALA A 184 -12.04 -8.77 -22.45
N LYS A 185 -12.02 -9.54 -23.55
CA LYS A 185 -12.79 -9.22 -24.78
C LYS A 185 -14.28 -9.10 -24.49
N LYS A 186 -14.87 -10.07 -23.77
CA LYS A 186 -16.28 -10.06 -23.36
C LYS A 186 -16.62 -8.83 -22.51
N ARG A 187 -15.75 -8.46 -21.56
CA ARG A 187 -15.97 -7.27 -20.73
C ARG A 187 -15.87 -5.98 -21.52
N LEU A 188 -14.88 -5.85 -22.41
CA LEU A 188 -14.73 -4.68 -23.29
C LEU A 188 -15.92 -4.50 -24.24
N SER A 189 -16.53 -5.59 -24.73
CA SER A 189 -17.72 -5.50 -25.59
C SER A 189 -18.99 -5.11 -24.82
N GLN A 190 -19.09 -5.46 -23.53
CA GLN A 190 -20.20 -5.11 -22.66
C GLN A 190 -20.11 -3.67 -22.13
N ILE A 191 -18.91 -3.25 -21.69
CA ILE A 191 -18.69 -1.95 -21.07
C ILE A 191 -18.54 -0.85 -22.13
N GLN A 192 -17.94 -1.18 -23.28
CA GLN A 192 -17.59 -0.24 -24.36
C GLN A 192 -16.96 1.06 -23.83
N PRO A 193 -15.85 0.98 -23.06
CA PRO A 193 -15.24 2.17 -22.50
C PRO A 193 -14.70 3.07 -23.62
N LYS A 194 -14.71 4.39 -23.40
CA LYS A 194 -14.15 5.37 -24.35
C LYS A 194 -12.65 5.15 -24.60
N SER A 195 -11.92 4.70 -23.59
CA SER A 195 -10.52 4.27 -23.68
C SER A 195 -10.12 3.44 -22.44
N GLY A 196 -8.98 2.74 -22.52
CA GLY A 196 -8.19 2.44 -21.33
C GLY A 196 -8.39 1.08 -20.68
N ARG A 197 -8.23 1.09 -19.36
CA ARG A 197 -8.08 -0.10 -18.52
C ARG A 197 -9.44 -0.52 -17.95
N ILE A 198 -9.72 -1.82 -17.94
CA ILE A 198 -10.91 -2.40 -17.30
C ILE A 198 -10.53 -3.10 -16.00
N LEU A 199 -11.48 -3.14 -15.05
CA LEU A 199 -11.35 -3.86 -13.79
C LEU A 199 -11.92 -5.27 -13.94
N LEU A 200 -11.26 -6.23 -13.29
CA LEU A 200 -11.74 -7.59 -13.14
C LEU A 200 -12.48 -7.70 -11.81
N SER A 201 -13.80 -7.86 -11.86
CA SER A 201 -14.66 -7.87 -10.68
C SER A 201 -14.60 -9.19 -9.92
N SER A 202 -14.51 -9.13 -8.59
CA SER A 202 -14.67 -10.31 -7.73
C SER A 202 -16.12 -10.80 -7.63
N ALA A 203 -17.12 -9.92 -7.82
CA ALA A 203 -18.54 -10.29 -7.66
C ALA A 203 -19.00 -11.36 -8.67
N ASN A 204 -18.39 -11.38 -9.85
CA ASN A 204 -18.65 -12.39 -10.89
C ASN A 204 -17.44 -13.32 -11.10
N GLN A 205 -16.50 -13.34 -10.15
CA GLN A 205 -15.26 -14.13 -10.22
C GLN A 205 -14.41 -13.85 -11.47
N ASP A 206 -14.51 -12.65 -12.06
CA ASP A 206 -13.76 -12.32 -13.28
C ASP A 206 -12.25 -12.32 -13.02
N ASN A 207 -11.84 -11.84 -11.85
CA ASN A 207 -10.46 -11.84 -11.40
C ASN A 207 -9.85 -13.26 -11.46
N LEU A 208 -10.57 -14.25 -10.91
CA LEU A 208 -10.15 -15.64 -10.91
C LEU A 208 -10.17 -16.22 -12.32
N ILE A 209 -11.29 -16.09 -13.04
CA ILE A 209 -11.43 -16.63 -14.39
C ILE A 209 -10.33 -16.07 -15.30
N TYR A 210 -10.04 -14.77 -15.20
CA TYR A 210 -8.97 -14.14 -15.97
C TYR A 210 -7.59 -14.67 -15.57
N ALA A 211 -7.30 -14.83 -14.28
CA ALA A 211 -6.06 -15.45 -13.83
C ALA A 211 -5.90 -16.86 -14.41
N GLY A 212 -6.94 -17.70 -14.34
CA GLY A 212 -6.95 -19.02 -14.95
C GLY A 212 -6.74 -18.98 -16.46
N GLN A 213 -7.35 -18.02 -17.17
CA GLN A 213 -7.15 -17.84 -18.62
C GLN A 213 -5.71 -17.44 -18.94
N LEU A 214 -5.07 -16.62 -18.09
CA LEU A 214 -3.69 -16.18 -18.28
C LEU A 214 -2.71 -17.33 -18.08
N PHE A 215 -2.89 -18.13 -17.02
CA PHE A 215 -2.12 -19.36 -16.83
C PHE A 215 -2.34 -20.35 -17.97
N ALA A 216 -3.59 -20.60 -18.37
CA ALA A 216 -3.90 -21.50 -19.49
C ALA A 216 -3.22 -21.04 -20.79
N HIS A 217 -3.22 -19.73 -21.07
CA HIS A 217 -2.56 -19.18 -22.24
C HIS A 217 -1.05 -19.46 -22.24
N PHE A 218 -0.34 -19.14 -21.15
CA PHE A 218 1.10 -19.32 -21.10
C PHE A 218 1.51 -20.79 -20.98
N LEU A 219 0.72 -21.64 -20.32
CA LEU A 219 0.94 -23.09 -20.33
C LEU A 219 0.80 -23.66 -21.75
N ALA A 220 -0.25 -23.28 -22.48
CA ALA A 220 -0.44 -23.68 -23.88
C ALA A 220 0.69 -23.18 -24.79
N LYS A 221 1.17 -21.95 -24.59
CA LYS A 221 2.32 -21.39 -25.32
C LYS A 221 3.60 -22.21 -25.15
N ASN A 222 3.75 -22.90 -24.02
CA ASN A 222 4.88 -23.80 -23.72
C ASN A 222 4.55 -25.29 -23.96
N GLY A 223 3.44 -25.61 -24.64
CA GLY A 223 3.08 -27.01 -24.98
C GLY A 223 2.31 -27.78 -23.89
N LEU A 224 1.99 -27.18 -22.75
CA LEU A 224 1.24 -27.79 -21.64
C LEU A 224 -0.19 -27.25 -21.54
N GLY A 225 -0.88 -27.12 -22.68
CA GLY A 225 -2.25 -26.59 -22.72
C GLY A 225 -3.24 -27.45 -21.92
N PRO A 226 -4.02 -26.89 -20.98
CA PRO A 226 -5.09 -27.63 -20.29
C PRO A 226 -6.14 -28.15 -21.29
N THR A 227 -6.50 -29.43 -21.20
CA THR A 227 -7.49 -30.03 -22.13
C THR A 227 -8.95 -29.80 -21.74
N GLY A 228 -9.19 -29.38 -20.50
CA GLY A 228 -10.52 -29.17 -19.94
C GLY A 228 -10.74 -27.75 -19.44
N LYS A 229 -11.70 -27.60 -18.51
CA LYS A 229 -12.20 -26.30 -18.05
C LYS A 229 -11.31 -25.69 -16.94
N ILE A 230 -11.42 -24.37 -16.80
CA ILE A 230 -11.04 -23.62 -15.60
C ILE A 230 -12.19 -23.75 -14.59
N ARG A 231 -11.89 -24.07 -13.34
CA ARG A 231 -12.85 -24.23 -12.24
C ARG A 231 -12.30 -23.59 -10.97
N MET A 232 -13.18 -23.40 -9.99
CA MET A 232 -12.85 -22.93 -8.65
C MET A 232 -13.08 -24.08 -7.68
N GLU A 233 -12.26 -24.20 -6.63
CA GLU A 233 -12.37 -25.26 -5.60
C GLU A 233 -12.25 -24.64 -4.21
N GLU A 234 -13.03 -25.15 -3.24
CA GLU A 234 -13.20 -24.55 -1.91
C GLU A 234 -12.12 -24.93 -0.89
N ALA A 235 -11.29 -25.94 -1.16
CA ALA A 235 -10.02 -26.20 -0.46
C ALA A 235 -9.26 -27.33 -1.16
N VAL A 236 -7.96 -27.14 -1.42
CA VAL A 236 -7.06 -28.22 -1.84
C VAL A 236 -6.94 -29.24 -0.70
N PRO A 237 -7.34 -30.51 -0.89
CA PRO A 237 -7.07 -31.56 0.08
C PRO A 237 -5.56 -31.75 0.28
N ASP A 238 -5.13 -32.05 1.50
CA ASP A 238 -3.72 -32.24 1.85
C ASP A 238 -3.03 -33.35 1.04
N CYS A 239 -3.80 -34.25 0.42
CA CYS A 239 -3.28 -35.32 -0.43
C CYS A 239 -2.79 -34.85 -1.81
N HIS A 240 -3.05 -33.61 -2.24
CA HIS A 240 -2.56 -33.12 -3.53
C HIS A 240 -1.04 -32.87 -3.50
N ARG A 241 -0.34 -33.34 -4.53
CA ARG A 241 1.13 -33.23 -4.61
C ARG A 241 1.54 -31.80 -4.95
N LEU A 242 2.34 -31.16 -4.09
CA LEU A 242 2.96 -29.86 -4.39
C LEU A 242 4.02 -30.04 -5.49
N ILE A 243 3.82 -29.38 -6.63
CA ILE A 243 4.73 -29.44 -7.78
C ILE A 243 5.74 -28.31 -7.74
N TYR A 244 5.27 -27.12 -7.37
CA TYR A 244 6.06 -25.91 -7.39
C TYR A 244 5.47 -24.87 -6.43
N GLN A 245 6.35 -24.16 -5.72
CA GLN A 245 6.00 -22.95 -4.99
C GLN A 245 6.76 -21.81 -5.61
N HIS A 246 6.05 -20.97 -6.36
CA HIS A 246 6.60 -19.71 -6.81
C HIS A 246 6.78 -18.79 -5.61
N ARG A 247 7.98 -18.22 -5.49
CA ARG A 247 8.26 -17.08 -4.61
C ARG A 247 8.46 -15.86 -5.49
N SER A 248 7.74 -14.78 -5.18
CA SER A 248 7.86 -13.52 -5.90
C SER A 248 9.34 -13.09 -5.92
N PRO A 249 9.90 -12.73 -7.08
CA PRO A 249 11.27 -12.20 -7.13
C PRO A 249 11.35 -10.77 -6.58
N PHE A 250 10.21 -10.15 -6.24
CA PHE A 250 10.15 -8.88 -5.54
C PHE A 250 10.06 -9.11 -4.02
N SER A 251 10.99 -8.52 -3.28
CA SER A 251 10.95 -8.39 -1.83
C SER A 251 9.86 -7.42 -1.37
N LEU A 252 9.51 -7.44 -0.09
CA LEU A 252 8.57 -6.48 0.49
C LEU A 252 9.08 -5.05 0.37
N THR A 253 10.38 -4.83 0.50
CA THR A 253 11.03 -3.54 0.24
C THR A 253 10.72 -3.02 -1.17
N GLU A 254 10.87 -3.86 -2.20
CA GLU A 254 10.57 -3.49 -3.59
C GLU A 254 9.07 -3.27 -3.83
N VAL A 255 8.21 -4.09 -3.22
CA VAL A 255 6.75 -3.90 -3.24
C VAL A 255 6.38 -2.54 -2.63
N ILE A 256 6.95 -2.19 -1.47
CA ILE A 256 6.68 -0.92 -0.79
C ILE A 256 7.21 0.27 -1.58
N SER A 257 8.41 0.17 -2.15
CA SER A 257 8.94 1.22 -3.04
C SER A 257 7.96 1.54 -4.18
N ARG A 258 7.39 0.52 -4.84
CA ARG A 258 6.35 0.70 -5.88
C ARG A 258 5.04 1.26 -5.31
N ILE A 259 4.63 0.85 -4.11
CA ILE A 259 3.45 1.42 -3.43
C ILE A 259 3.65 2.91 -3.19
N MET A 260 4.82 3.33 -2.73
CA MET A 260 5.11 4.73 -2.44
C MET A 260 5.18 5.55 -3.74
N THR A 261 5.88 5.03 -4.75
CA THR A 261 6.08 5.68 -6.06
C THR A 261 4.78 5.86 -6.83
N TYR A 262 3.99 4.78 -6.99
CA TYR A 262 2.76 4.81 -7.79
C TYR A 262 1.50 5.03 -6.96
N SER A 263 1.63 5.17 -5.63
CA SER A 263 0.51 5.32 -4.70
C SER A 263 -0.55 4.22 -4.84
N ASN A 264 -0.13 2.98 -5.11
CA ASN A 264 -1.02 1.92 -5.57
C ASN A 264 -1.92 1.37 -4.43
N ASN A 265 -3.24 1.58 -4.55
CA ASN A 265 -4.22 1.13 -3.55
C ASN A 265 -4.36 -0.39 -3.50
N PHE A 266 -4.43 -1.04 -4.67
CA PHE A 266 -4.55 -2.49 -4.76
C PHE A 266 -3.39 -3.18 -4.02
N MET A 267 -2.15 -2.81 -4.35
CA MET A 267 -0.96 -3.38 -3.70
C MET A 267 -0.97 -3.14 -2.19
N THR A 268 -1.41 -1.96 -1.75
CA THR A 268 -1.51 -1.66 -0.32
C THR A 268 -2.54 -2.54 0.38
N ASN A 269 -3.72 -2.75 -0.23
CA ASN A 269 -4.74 -3.59 0.38
C ASN A 269 -4.34 -5.08 0.35
N GLN A 270 -3.57 -5.54 -0.65
CA GLN A 270 -2.94 -6.87 -0.60
C GLN A 270 -1.98 -7.02 0.60
N LEU A 271 -1.21 -5.97 0.95
CA LEU A 271 -0.39 -5.98 2.16
C LEU A 271 -1.24 -6.09 3.43
N VAL A 272 -2.38 -5.38 3.50
CA VAL A 272 -3.30 -5.45 4.64
C VAL A 272 -3.86 -6.87 4.81
N LEU A 273 -4.24 -7.52 3.70
CA LEU A 273 -4.68 -8.91 3.75
C LEU A 273 -3.55 -9.85 4.19
N ALA A 274 -2.33 -9.63 3.72
CA ALA A 274 -1.16 -10.40 4.14
C ALA A 274 -0.88 -10.27 5.63
N LEU A 275 -0.96 -9.05 6.19
CA LEU A 275 -0.85 -8.79 7.62
C LEU A 275 -1.91 -9.59 8.42
N GLY A 276 -3.16 -9.54 7.99
CA GLY A 276 -4.25 -10.25 8.66
C GLY A 276 -4.11 -11.78 8.61
N ALA A 277 -3.74 -12.33 7.45
CA ALA A 277 -3.51 -13.76 7.29
C ALA A 277 -2.29 -14.26 8.08
N ASP A 278 -1.23 -13.45 8.15
CA ASP A 278 -0.03 -13.78 8.93
C ASP A 278 -0.33 -13.78 10.44
N ALA A 279 -1.19 -12.86 10.91
CA ALA A 279 -1.54 -12.77 12.34
C ALA A 279 -2.57 -13.79 12.80
N SER A 280 -3.55 -14.13 11.97
CA SER A 280 -4.73 -14.87 12.42
C SER A 280 -5.11 -16.01 11.46
N GLY A 281 -4.24 -16.36 10.52
CA GLY A 281 -4.49 -17.39 9.52
C GLY A 281 -5.54 -17.02 8.46
N PRO A 282 -5.64 -17.80 7.38
CA PRO A 282 -6.69 -17.65 6.38
C PRO A 282 -8.08 -18.02 6.92
N PRO A 283 -9.18 -17.55 6.29
CA PRO A 283 -9.18 -16.59 5.19
C PRO A 283 -8.74 -15.20 5.67
N ALA A 284 -7.96 -14.52 4.82
CA ALA A 284 -7.55 -13.14 5.00
C ALA A 284 -8.77 -12.23 4.83
N THR A 285 -9.00 -11.33 5.78
CA THR A 285 -10.05 -10.31 5.71
C THR A 285 -9.45 -8.93 5.90
N LEU A 286 -10.15 -7.90 5.41
CA LEU A 286 -9.75 -6.51 5.66
C LEU A 286 -9.76 -6.21 7.16
N GLU A 287 -10.75 -6.74 7.90
CA GLU A 287 -10.88 -6.58 9.34
C GLU A 287 -9.66 -7.11 10.10
N LYS A 288 -9.22 -8.35 9.81
CA LYS A 288 -8.01 -8.94 10.42
C LYS A 288 -6.79 -8.05 10.17
N GLY A 289 -6.61 -7.56 8.94
CA GLY A 289 -5.49 -6.69 8.60
C GLY A 289 -5.52 -5.33 9.30
N VAL A 290 -6.71 -4.70 9.37
CA VAL A 290 -6.91 -3.43 10.09
C VAL A 290 -6.68 -3.61 11.59
N ALA A 291 -7.13 -4.73 12.18
CA ALA A 291 -6.88 -5.04 13.59
C ALA A 291 -5.37 -5.13 13.89
N VAL A 292 -4.58 -5.74 13.00
CA VAL A 292 -3.11 -5.78 13.13
C VAL A 292 -2.51 -4.38 13.07
N MET A 293 -2.99 -3.52 12.16
CA MET A 293 -2.50 -2.14 12.05
C MET A 293 -2.83 -1.30 13.30
N ASN A 294 -4.06 -1.42 13.83
CA ASN A 294 -4.46 -0.72 15.06
C ASN A 294 -3.67 -1.23 16.27
N HIS A 295 -3.50 -2.55 16.39
CA HIS A 295 -2.68 -3.14 17.45
C HIS A 295 -1.23 -2.66 17.39
N TYR A 296 -0.63 -2.58 16.19
CA TYR A 296 0.71 -2.02 16.00
C TYR A 296 0.77 -0.53 16.36
N ALA A 297 -0.21 0.26 15.91
CA ALA A 297 -0.29 1.68 16.20
C ALA A 297 -0.37 1.97 17.71
N GLU A 298 -1.20 1.23 18.44
CA GLU A 298 -1.38 1.40 19.87
C GLU A 298 -0.17 0.90 20.67
N ASN A 299 0.23 -0.36 20.44
CA ASN A 299 1.18 -1.04 21.34
C ASN A 299 2.65 -0.80 20.97
N GLN A 300 2.94 -0.45 19.72
CA GLN A 300 4.33 -0.22 19.25
C GLN A 300 4.63 1.25 19.01
N LEU A 301 3.62 2.06 18.67
CA LEU A 301 3.81 3.48 18.38
C LEU A 301 3.18 4.41 19.41
N GLY A 302 2.31 3.91 20.31
CA GLY A 302 1.63 4.74 21.30
C GLY A 302 0.63 5.74 20.70
N ILE A 303 0.04 5.43 19.55
CA ILE A 303 -0.93 6.28 18.84
C ILE A 303 -2.24 5.55 18.59
N SER A 304 -3.33 6.29 18.46
CA SER A 304 -4.68 5.73 18.24
C SER A 304 -5.37 6.34 17.01
N PRO A 305 -4.93 6.01 15.79
CA PRO A 305 -5.61 6.41 14.56
C PRO A 305 -6.95 5.67 14.39
N GLU A 306 -7.87 6.24 13.59
CA GLU A 306 -9.06 5.51 13.12
C GLU A 306 -8.78 4.97 11.72
N ILE A 307 -8.60 3.67 11.60
CA ILE A 307 -8.27 3.01 10.33
C ILE A 307 -9.43 2.09 9.96
N VAL A 308 -9.95 2.25 8.74
CA VAL A 308 -10.96 1.34 8.16
C VAL A 308 -10.44 0.61 6.93
N GLU A 309 -9.33 1.06 6.34
CA GLU A 309 -8.55 0.38 5.30
C GLU A 309 -7.15 0.99 5.18
N GLY A 310 -6.19 0.26 4.61
CA GLY A 310 -4.77 0.65 4.68
C GLY A 310 -4.28 1.56 3.55
N SER A 311 -5.03 1.76 2.47
CA SER A 311 -4.59 2.58 1.33
C SER A 311 -4.84 4.08 1.51
N GLY A 312 -5.74 4.47 2.42
CA GLY A 312 -6.14 5.86 2.61
C GLY A 312 -7.15 6.35 1.58
N LEU A 313 -7.84 5.44 0.88
CA LEU A 313 -8.94 5.73 -0.04
C LEU A 313 -10.20 6.18 0.72
N SER A 314 -10.45 5.60 1.91
CA SER A 314 -11.63 5.90 2.70
C SER A 314 -11.54 7.27 3.36
N ARG A 315 -12.60 8.07 3.19
CA ARG A 315 -12.81 9.31 3.95
C ARG A 315 -13.17 9.06 5.42
N LYS A 316 -13.31 7.81 5.86
CA LYS A 316 -13.51 7.47 7.28
C LYS A 316 -12.18 7.30 8.03
N ASN A 317 -11.04 7.15 7.35
CA ASN A 317 -9.77 7.10 8.05
C ASN A 317 -9.46 8.44 8.74
N ARG A 318 -8.92 8.39 9.95
CA ARG A 318 -8.44 9.56 10.69
C ARG A 318 -7.06 9.29 11.29
N ILE A 319 -6.18 10.28 11.18
CA ILE A 319 -4.89 10.34 11.88
C ILE A 319 -4.51 11.82 12.00
N SER A 320 -3.85 12.20 13.09
CA SER A 320 -3.39 13.58 13.29
C SER A 320 -1.98 13.78 12.75
N ALA A 321 -1.57 15.04 12.49
CA ALA A 321 -0.20 15.32 12.06
C ALA A 321 0.84 14.94 13.15
N HIS A 322 0.48 15.07 14.42
CA HIS A 322 1.32 14.67 15.54
C HIS A 322 1.54 13.14 15.55
N MET A 323 0.50 12.35 15.30
CA MET A 323 0.61 10.87 15.27
C MET A 323 1.59 10.35 14.21
N PHE A 324 1.90 11.15 13.18
CA PHE A 324 2.95 10.77 12.23
C PHE A 324 4.37 10.86 12.78
N GLY A 325 4.61 11.47 13.95
CA GLY A 325 5.94 11.54 14.58
C GLY A 325 6.53 10.15 14.84
N PRO A 326 5.89 9.29 15.67
CA PRO A 326 6.33 7.91 15.90
C PRO A 326 6.33 7.06 14.61
N VAL A 327 5.38 7.29 13.69
CA VAL A 327 5.36 6.61 12.39
C VAL A 327 6.62 6.93 11.59
N LEU A 328 6.98 8.21 11.47
CA LEU A 328 8.18 8.65 10.78
C LEU A 328 9.45 8.20 11.50
N HIS A 329 9.44 8.13 12.83
CA HIS A 329 10.55 7.55 13.59
C HIS A 329 10.80 6.10 13.16
N GLY A 330 9.77 5.26 13.22
CA GLY A 330 9.91 3.86 12.81
C GLY A 330 10.25 3.68 11.33
N PHE A 331 9.82 4.61 10.48
CA PHE A 331 10.03 4.57 9.02
C PHE A 331 11.35 5.22 8.57
N ALA A 332 12.08 5.92 9.45
CA ALA A 332 13.32 6.61 9.08
C ALA A 332 14.37 5.72 8.41
N PRO A 333 14.58 4.43 8.80
CA PRO A 333 15.50 3.54 8.09
C PRO A 333 15.08 3.21 6.64
N TYR A 334 13.84 3.52 6.26
CA TYR A 334 13.24 3.21 4.95
C TYR A 334 12.83 4.48 4.19
N TYR A 335 13.37 5.64 4.58
CA TYR A 335 12.97 6.94 4.04
C TYR A 335 13.17 7.07 2.53
N ASP A 336 14.16 6.35 1.99
CA ASP A 336 14.54 6.30 0.58
C ASP A 336 13.52 5.54 -0.29
N LEU A 337 12.60 4.79 0.32
CA LEU A 337 11.45 4.21 -0.37
C LEU A 337 10.39 5.27 -0.75
N LEU A 338 10.44 6.46 -0.17
CA LEU A 338 9.55 7.57 -0.51
C LEU A 338 10.00 8.27 -1.80
N THR A 339 9.09 9.00 -2.44
CA THR A 339 9.45 9.85 -3.58
C THR A 339 10.41 10.95 -3.13
N GLU A 340 11.54 11.07 -3.80
CA GLU A 340 12.53 12.12 -3.56
C GLU A 340 12.34 13.28 -4.56
N LYS A 341 12.40 14.51 -4.05
CA LYS A 341 12.51 15.71 -4.88
C LYS A 341 13.25 16.82 -4.14
N HIS A 342 14.43 17.17 -4.64
CA HIS A 342 15.29 18.25 -4.12
C HIS A 342 15.58 18.13 -2.62
N GLY A 343 15.97 16.95 -2.14
CA GLY A 343 16.27 16.64 -0.73
C GLY A 343 15.03 16.55 0.17
N ILE A 344 13.84 16.35 -0.41
CA ILE A 344 12.59 16.12 0.32
C ILE A 344 12.07 14.75 -0.09
N PHE A 345 11.95 13.85 0.87
CA PHE A 345 11.44 12.49 0.71
C PHE A 345 10.01 12.47 1.23
N TYR A 346 9.01 12.18 0.40
CA TYR A 346 7.62 12.26 0.87
C TYR A 346 6.68 11.32 0.16
N LYS A 347 5.62 10.95 0.89
CA LYS A 347 4.41 10.39 0.31
C LYS A 347 3.39 11.49 0.12
N THR A 348 2.76 11.52 -1.05
CA THR A 348 1.58 12.35 -1.32
C THR A 348 0.29 11.63 -0.94
N GLY A 349 -0.72 12.39 -0.56
CA GLY A 349 -2.10 11.92 -0.51
C GLY A 349 -3.04 12.93 -1.16
N THR A 350 -3.98 12.42 -1.96
CA THR A 350 -4.94 13.27 -2.67
C THR A 350 -6.29 12.57 -2.72
N LEU A 351 -7.32 13.32 -2.32
CA LEU A 351 -8.73 13.03 -2.55
C LEU A 351 -9.40 14.36 -2.92
N THR A 352 -10.65 14.34 -3.40
CA THR A 352 -11.38 15.60 -3.67
C THR A 352 -11.39 16.48 -2.41
N GLY A 353 -10.80 17.68 -2.51
CA GLY A 353 -10.70 18.63 -1.40
C GLY A 353 -9.66 18.31 -0.31
N ILE A 354 -8.79 17.32 -0.54
CA ILE A 354 -7.75 16.91 0.43
C ILE A 354 -6.41 16.80 -0.28
N GLN A 355 -5.39 17.44 0.28
CA GLN A 355 -3.99 17.27 -0.12
C GLN A 355 -3.09 17.06 1.10
N THR A 356 -2.34 15.98 1.13
CA THR A 356 -1.49 15.65 2.27
C THR A 356 -0.08 15.31 1.82
N ARG A 357 0.91 15.58 2.67
CA ARG A 357 2.32 15.23 2.47
C ARG A 357 2.95 14.85 3.80
N VAL A 358 3.59 13.69 3.82
CA VAL A 358 4.26 13.14 5.01
C VAL A 358 5.59 12.57 4.58
N GLY A 359 6.65 12.85 5.33
CA GLY A 359 7.98 12.33 5.04
C GLY A 359 9.09 13.09 5.75
N PHE A 360 10.22 13.28 5.06
CA PHE A 360 11.44 13.84 5.61
C PHE A 360 12.02 14.95 4.72
N VAL A 361 12.65 15.93 5.36
CA VAL A 361 13.60 16.83 4.71
C VAL A 361 15.00 16.39 5.13
N SER A 362 15.86 16.08 4.16
CA SER A 362 17.27 15.82 4.42
C SER A 362 18.04 17.13 4.49
N HIS A 363 18.83 17.32 5.55
CA HIS A 363 19.73 18.45 5.71
C HIS A 363 20.95 18.03 6.53
N GLN A 364 22.16 18.28 6.01
CA GLN A 364 23.44 17.94 6.67
C GLN A 364 23.52 16.47 7.14
N GLY A 365 23.01 15.53 6.34
CA GLY A 365 23.01 14.10 6.68
C GLY A 365 21.98 13.69 7.73
N GLN A 366 21.15 14.62 8.21
CA GLN A 366 20.09 14.37 9.18
C GLN A 366 18.71 14.40 8.52
N LEU A 367 17.77 13.62 9.05
CA LEU A 367 16.39 13.57 8.58
C LEU A 367 15.47 14.32 9.54
N TYR A 368 14.78 15.33 9.02
CA TYR A 368 13.75 16.07 9.76
C TYR A 368 12.38 15.61 9.29
N GLY A 369 11.62 14.97 10.17
CA GLY A 369 10.27 14.49 9.85
C GLY A 369 9.28 15.65 9.66
N PHE A 370 8.29 15.48 8.80
CA PHE A 370 7.16 16.40 8.70
C PHE A 370 5.86 15.69 8.30
N ALA A 371 4.75 16.25 8.75
CA ALA A 371 3.42 15.88 8.32
C ALA A 371 2.61 17.15 8.04
N VAL A 372 2.03 17.26 6.84
CA VAL A 372 1.18 18.36 6.40
C VAL A 372 -0.13 17.77 5.90
N LEU A 373 -1.24 18.09 6.59
CA LEU A 373 -2.56 17.58 6.26
C LEU A 373 -3.49 18.75 5.90
N ILE A 374 -3.59 19.05 4.59
CA ILE A 374 -4.52 20.06 4.07
C ILE A 374 -5.86 19.38 3.77
N ASN A 375 -6.87 19.68 4.59
CA ASN A 375 -8.24 19.19 4.41
C ASN A 375 -9.18 20.35 3.99
N THR A 376 -8.62 21.50 3.64
CA THR A 376 -9.32 22.62 3.01
C THR A 376 -9.38 22.45 1.49
N PRO A 377 -10.58 22.44 0.87
CA PRO A 377 -10.71 22.33 -0.58
C PRO A 377 -9.98 23.43 -1.36
N GLY A 378 -9.38 23.06 -2.50
CA GLY A 378 -8.64 23.98 -3.37
C GLY A 378 -7.23 24.34 -2.90
N LYS A 379 -6.85 24.01 -1.67
CA LYS A 379 -5.54 24.33 -1.09
C LYS A 379 -4.54 23.20 -1.29
N ALA A 380 -3.29 23.55 -1.60
CA ALA A 380 -2.21 22.60 -1.89
C ALA A 380 -1.25 22.42 -0.70
N ALA A 381 -0.74 21.20 -0.52
CA ALA A 381 0.28 20.90 0.49
C ALA A 381 1.72 21.22 0.04
N ASP A 382 1.96 21.38 -1.27
CA ASP A 382 3.29 21.65 -1.84
C ASP A 382 3.93 22.94 -1.31
N PRO A 383 3.23 24.09 -1.30
CA PRO A 383 3.82 25.34 -0.83
C PRO A 383 4.24 25.26 0.65
N VAL A 384 3.41 24.63 1.50
CA VAL A 384 3.71 24.43 2.93
C VAL A 384 4.95 23.56 3.10
N THR A 385 5.04 22.46 2.36
CA THR A 385 6.19 21.53 2.42
C THR A 385 7.49 22.23 2.02
N LYS A 386 7.45 23.07 0.97
CA LYS A 386 8.61 23.87 0.54
C LYS A 386 9.02 24.89 1.59
N ALA A 387 8.06 25.56 2.23
CA ALA A 387 8.33 26.50 3.31
C ALA A 387 8.97 25.82 4.53
N ILE A 388 8.49 24.63 4.90
CA ILE A 388 9.11 23.79 5.95
C ILE A 388 10.55 23.44 5.58
N ALA A 389 10.80 22.94 4.37
CA ALA A 389 12.14 22.59 3.93
C ALA A 389 13.09 23.79 3.92
N ALA A 390 12.61 24.97 3.50
CA ALA A 390 13.39 26.20 3.55
C ALA A 390 13.75 26.64 4.98
N LYS A 391 12.83 26.47 5.95
CA LYS A 391 13.11 26.75 7.38
C LYS A 391 14.14 25.79 7.95
N ILE A 392 14.03 24.49 7.64
CA ILE A 392 15.00 23.47 8.09
C ILE A 392 16.40 23.77 7.55
N ARG A 393 16.53 24.09 6.26
CA ARG A 393 17.82 24.36 5.61
C ARG A 393 18.49 25.67 6.02
N LYS A 394 17.75 26.58 6.67
CA LYS A 394 18.28 27.83 7.22
C LYS A 394 18.78 27.68 8.66
N LYS A 395 18.47 26.58 9.35
CA LYS A 395 19.05 26.30 10.68
C LYS A 395 20.54 26.01 10.49
N LYS A 396 21.39 26.88 11.06
CA LYS A 396 22.85 26.73 11.09
C LYS A 396 23.26 25.64 12.05
#